data_AF-A0A3C1P2J8-F1
#
_entry.id   AF-A0A3C1P2J8-F1
#
_cell.length_a   1.000
_cell.length_b   1.000
_cell.length_c   1.000
_cell.angle_alpha   90.00
_cell.angle_beta   90.00
_cell.angle_gamma   90.00
#
_symmetry.space_group_name_H-M   'P 1'
#
loop_
_entity.id
_entity.type
_entity.pdbx_description
1 polymer ?
#
loop_
_entity_poly.entity_id
_entity_poly.type
_entity_poly.pdbx_seq_one_letter_code
_entity_poly.pdbx_strand_id
1 'polypeptide(L)'
;LGTASGHSAPNPVDGRPPGRKPDLMVGKRIAVTTICLVALICLPTPAHASSCGLTRYADGTAGPSVCPDGSANQAVAAAYRKSTPAIMGLKGDATRRQIQAAVCQDRTLNASGPALYDALEFQSASLGWSRSVVNPVIRNVVRDRYC
;
A
#
# COMPACT_ATOMS: atom_id res chain seq x y z
N LEU A 1 2.71 -34.44 -59.94
CA LEU A 1 2.54 -32.98 -59.84
C LEU A 1 3.13 -32.57 -58.50
N GLY A 2 4.37 -32.09 -58.46
CA GLY A 2 4.71 -30.69 -58.72
C GLY A 2 4.62 -29.95 -57.38
N THR A 3 5.63 -29.26 -56.86
CA THR A 3 6.84 -28.69 -57.48
C THR A 3 7.81 -28.28 -56.37
N ALA A 4 9.11 -28.38 -56.72
CA ALA A 4 10.17 -27.39 -56.48
C ALA A 4 10.64 -27.15 -55.03
N SER A 5 11.88 -27.54 -54.71
CA SER A 5 13.14 -26.80 -54.94
C SER A 5 13.48 -26.00 -53.68
N GLY A 6 14.61 -26.15 -53.01
CA GLY A 6 15.91 -26.64 -53.45
C GLY A 6 16.95 -25.60 -53.05
N HIS A 7 18.03 -26.08 -52.43
CA HIS A 7 19.37 -25.46 -52.38
C HIS A 7 19.67 -24.33 -51.37
N SER A 8 20.28 -24.79 -50.27
CA SER A 8 21.68 -24.53 -49.86
C SER A 8 22.12 -23.13 -49.38
N ALA A 9 22.73 -23.18 -48.19
CA ALA A 9 23.44 -22.16 -47.40
C ALA A 9 24.57 -21.42 -48.18
N PRO A 10 25.12 -20.27 -47.68
CA PRO A 10 26.17 -20.33 -46.64
C PRO A 10 26.38 -19.08 -45.71
N ASN A 11 26.92 -19.35 -44.52
CA ASN A 11 27.97 -18.68 -43.72
C ASN A 11 27.98 -17.18 -43.28
N PRO A 12 28.74 -16.88 -42.18
CA PRO A 12 28.72 -15.63 -41.40
C PRO A 12 29.89 -14.67 -41.72
N VAL A 13 29.71 -13.38 -41.42
CA VAL A 13 30.72 -12.30 -41.22
C VAL A 13 29.94 -10.97 -41.01
N ASP A 14 30.33 -9.89 -40.34
CA ASP A 14 31.48 -9.44 -39.53
C ASP A 14 31.02 -8.10 -38.86
N GLY A 15 31.79 -7.54 -37.90
CA GLY A 15 31.63 -6.11 -37.56
C GLY A 15 31.87 -5.64 -36.11
N ARG A 16 33.12 -5.64 -35.66
CA ARG A 16 33.69 -4.68 -34.67
C ARG A 16 34.31 -3.50 -35.50
N PRO A 17 34.73 -2.29 -35.01
CA PRO A 17 35.15 -1.85 -33.65
C PRO A 17 34.87 -0.33 -33.35
N PRO A 18 35.72 0.46 -32.63
CA PRO A 18 36.23 0.41 -31.25
C PRO A 18 35.84 1.67 -30.41
N GLY A 19 36.19 1.67 -29.12
CA GLY A 19 36.08 2.85 -28.24
C GLY A 19 37.12 3.95 -28.50
N ARG A 20 36.85 5.15 -27.97
CA ARG A 20 37.84 6.20 -27.72
C ARG A 20 37.44 7.03 -26.48
N LYS A 21 38.26 6.99 -25.45
CA LYS A 21 38.44 8.04 -24.42
C LYS A 21 39.57 9.00 -24.92
N PRO A 22 40.07 10.00 -24.18
CA PRO A 22 39.52 10.97 -23.22
C PRO A 22 39.86 12.44 -23.63
N ASP A 23 39.57 13.38 -22.72
CA ASP A 23 40.32 14.63 -22.45
C ASP A 23 40.25 15.81 -23.44
N LEU A 24 39.72 16.96 -23.01
CA LEU A 24 40.51 18.05 -22.43
C LEU A 24 39.65 19.31 -22.20
N MET A 25 39.84 19.90 -21.03
CA MET A 25 39.21 21.12 -20.50
C MET A 25 39.54 22.39 -21.28
N VAL A 26 38.60 23.35 -21.27
CA VAL A 26 38.78 24.82 -21.18
C VAL A 26 37.35 25.38 -21.16
N GLY A 27 36.85 26.14 -20.20
CA GLY A 27 37.50 27.14 -19.36
C GLY A 27 36.71 28.44 -19.53
N LYS A 28 35.59 28.59 -18.81
CA LYS A 28 35.01 29.92 -18.55
C LYS A 28 34.26 29.92 -17.22
N ARG A 29 34.90 30.50 -16.21
CA ARG A 29 34.29 30.90 -14.95
C ARG A 29 33.29 32.02 -15.26
N ILE A 30 32.01 31.78 -15.05
CA ILE A 30 31.04 32.85 -14.78
C ILE A 30 30.36 32.48 -13.48
N ALA A 31 30.81 33.12 -12.41
CA ALA A 31 30.08 33.18 -11.17
C ALA A 31 28.81 34.00 -11.43
N VAL A 32 27.65 33.34 -11.48
CA VAL A 32 26.36 34.01 -11.32
C VAL A 32 25.68 33.39 -10.12
N THR A 33 25.73 34.14 -9.03
CA THR A 33 25.05 33.93 -7.77
C THR A 33 23.53 34.06 -8.01
N THR A 34 22.88 33.02 -8.52
CA THR A 34 21.43 33.05 -8.75
C THR A 34 20.69 32.38 -7.59
N ILE A 35 20.45 33.20 -6.58
CA ILE A 35 19.26 33.28 -5.71
C ILE A 35 18.51 31.97 -5.46
N CYS A 36 18.69 31.47 -4.23
CA CYS A 36 17.83 30.51 -3.56
C CYS A 36 16.39 31.07 -3.50
N LEU A 37 15.51 30.56 -4.35
CA LEU A 37 14.07 30.76 -4.26
C LEU A 37 13.41 29.40 -4.37
N VAL A 38 13.71 28.53 -3.41
CA VAL A 38 12.85 27.39 -3.10
C VAL A 38 11.61 27.99 -2.46
N ALA A 39 10.65 28.37 -3.29
CA ALA A 39 9.30 28.64 -2.86
C ALA A 39 8.79 27.36 -2.21
N LEU A 40 8.90 27.30 -0.88
CA LEU A 40 8.29 26.30 -0.05
C LEU A 40 6.78 26.48 -0.22
N ILE A 41 6.20 25.82 -1.22
CA ILE A 41 4.76 25.70 -1.32
C ILE A 41 4.37 24.73 -0.21
N CYS A 42 4.28 25.25 1.00
CA CYS A 42 3.59 24.62 2.10
C CYS A 42 2.10 24.67 1.74
N LEU A 43 1.66 23.79 0.84
CA LEU A 43 0.24 23.48 0.72
C LEU A 43 -0.15 22.87 2.07
N PRO A 44 -1.00 23.52 2.88
CA PRO A 44 -1.69 22.78 3.92
C PRO A 44 -2.58 21.79 3.17
N THR A 45 -2.11 20.54 3.02
CA THR A 45 -3.05 19.45 2.80
C THR A 45 -3.97 19.51 4.00
N PRO A 46 -5.28 19.76 3.81
CA PRO A 46 -6.13 19.84 4.97
C PRO A 46 -6.23 18.41 5.49
N ALA A 47 -5.50 18.14 6.57
CA ALA A 47 -5.75 17.00 7.43
C ALA A 47 -7.10 17.25 8.12
N HIS A 48 -8.18 17.25 7.34
CA HIS A 48 -9.48 16.94 7.88
C HIS A 48 -9.30 15.53 8.42
N ALA A 49 -9.29 15.38 9.74
CA ALA A 49 -9.58 14.10 10.33
C ALA A 49 -11.00 13.76 9.86
N SER A 50 -11.10 13.05 8.73
CA SER A 50 -12.36 12.60 8.16
C SER A 50 -12.99 11.68 9.19
N SER A 51 -13.87 12.26 10.00
CA SER A 51 -14.61 11.53 11.01
C SER A 51 -16.08 11.79 10.79
N CYS A 52 -16.83 10.70 10.69
CA CYS A 52 -18.26 10.68 10.45
C CYS A 52 -19.03 10.33 11.74
N GLY A 53 -18.43 10.57 12.91
CA GLY A 53 -19.04 10.38 14.23
C GLY A 53 -18.61 9.10 14.95
N LEU A 54 -19.09 8.92 16.18
CA LEU A 54 -18.83 7.73 17.00
C LEU A 54 -20.14 7.21 17.59
N THR A 55 -20.49 5.98 17.22
CA THR A 55 -21.59 5.22 17.79
C THR A 55 -21.01 4.01 18.51
N ARG A 56 -21.50 3.71 19.71
CA ARG A 56 -21.20 2.45 20.41
C ARG A 56 -22.40 1.53 20.32
N TYR A 57 -22.16 0.28 19.95
CA TYR A 57 -23.19 -0.73 19.80
C TYR A 57 -23.24 -1.66 21.02
N ALA A 58 -24.36 -2.36 21.18
CA ALA A 58 -24.61 -3.24 22.33
C ALA A 58 -23.69 -4.47 22.35
N ASP A 59 -23.15 -4.87 21.20
CA ASP A 59 -22.17 -5.94 21.05
C ASP A 59 -20.73 -5.50 21.41
N GLY A 60 -20.55 -4.25 21.86
CA GLY A 60 -19.28 -3.70 22.28
C GLY A 60 -18.43 -3.13 21.13
N THR A 61 -18.94 -3.16 19.90
CA THR A 61 -18.28 -2.52 18.75
C THR A 61 -18.49 -1.00 18.75
N ALA A 62 -17.66 -0.29 18.00
CA ALA A 62 -17.79 1.14 17.75
C ALA A 62 -17.89 1.35 16.26
N GLY A 63 -18.64 2.34 15.77
CA GLY A 63 -18.75 2.58 14.34
C GLY A 63 -19.31 3.95 13.96
N PRO A 64 -19.41 4.21 12.65
CA PRO A 64 -18.98 3.33 11.54
C PRO A 64 -17.44 3.23 11.43
N SER A 65 -16.91 2.10 10.96
CA SER A 65 -15.46 1.88 10.76
C SER A 65 -14.88 2.77 9.65
N VAL A 66 -15.66 2.96 8.59
CA VAL A 66 -15.32 3.73 7.39
C VAL A 66 -16.46 4.71 7.12
N CYS A 67 -16.12 5.92 6.72
CA CYS A 67 -17.08 6.97 6.40
C CYS A 67 -17.71 6.75 5.01
N PRO A 68 -18.84 7.42 4.70
CA PRO A 68 -19.52 7.26 3.41
C PRO A 68 -18.66 7.60 2.19
N ASP A 69 -17.61 8.41 2.37
CA ASP A 69 -16.62 8.77 1.35
C ASP A 69 -15.51 7.70 1.18
N GLY A 70 -15.54 6.62 1.96
CA GLY A 70 -14.54 5.55 1.94
C GLY A 70 -13.32 5.81 2.83
N SER A 71 -13.27 6.93 3.55
CA SER A 71 -12.16 7.25 4.44
C SER A 71 -12.29 6.57 5.82
N ALA A 72 -11.17 6.27 6.48
CA ALA A 72 -11.19 5.69 7.82
C ALA A 72 -11.75 6.67 8.85
N ASN A 73 -12.74 6.25 9.64
CA ASN A 73 -13.37 7.10 10.64
C ASN A 73 -12.48 7.25 11.88
N GLN A 74 -11.75 8.36 12.00
CA GLN A 74 -10.76 8.51 13.08
C GLN A 74 -11.35 8.51 14.50
N ALA A 75 -12.66 8.77 14.67
CA ALA A 75 -13.29 8.76 15.99
C ALA A 75 -13.37 7.36 16.63
N VAL A 76 -13.34 6.28 15.84
CA VAL A 76 -13.36 4.89 16.35
C VAL A 76 -11.97 4.32 16.60
N ALA A 77 -10.90 5.02 16.19
CA ALA A 77 -9.53 4.51 16.25
C ALA A 77 -9.09 4.07 17.66
N ALA A 78 -9.47 4.83 18.69
CA ALA A 78 -9.13 4.49 20.07
C ALA A 78 -9.86 3.23 20.56
N ALA A 79 -11.09 3.00 20.12
CA ALA A 79 -11.84 1.79 20.44
C ALA A 79 -11.15 0.57 19.81
N TYR A 80 -10.79 0.63 18.53
CA TYR A 80 -10.11 -0.47 17.86
C TYR A 80 -8.71 -0.74 18.38
N ARG A 81 -7.94 0.28 18.77
CA ARG A 81 -6.63 0.05 19.43
C ARG A 81 -6.76 -0.77 20.72
N LYS A 82 -7.89 -0.65 21.41
CA LYS A 82 -8.18 -1.41 22.64
C LYS A 82 -8.69 -2.82 22.34
N SER A 83 -9.61 -2.97 21.39
CA SER A 83 -10.25 -4.26 21.10
C SER A 83 -9.41 -5.18 20.22
N THR A 84 -8.62 -4.62 19.30
CA THR A 84 -7.88 -5.33 18.26
C THR A 84 -6.47 -4.74 18.09
N PRO A 85 -5.62 -4.80 19.13
CA PRO A 85 -4.32 -4.15 19.14
C PRO A 85 -3.34 -4.68 18.09
N ALA A 86 -3.40 -5.97 17.74
CA ALA A 86 -2.49 -6.56 16.76
C ALA A 86 -2.79 -6.06 15.35
N ILE A 87 -4.07 -6.03 14.94
CA ILE A 87 -4.50 -5.47 13.65
C ILE A 87 -4.10 -3.99 13.55
N MET A 88 -4.37 -3.22 14.62
CA MET A 88 -4.08 -1.79 14.65
C MET A 88 -2.57 -1.46 14.71
N GLY A 89 -1.75 -2.43 15.11
CA GLY A 89 -0.29 -2.32 15.13
C GLY A 89 0.37 -2.51 13.76
N LEU A 90 -0.36 -2.99 12.76
CA LEU A 90 0.16 -3.26 11.42
C LEU A 90 0.52 -1.96 10.66
N LYS A 91 1.39 -2.10 9.66
CA LYS A 91 1.92 -1.02 8.82
C LYS A 91 1.32 -1.07 7.40
N GLY A 92 1.55 -0.01 6.63
CA GLY A 92 0.96 0.14 5.29
C GLY A 92 1.38 -0.94 4.28
N ASP A 93 2.53 -1.55 4.50
CA ASP A 93 3.11 -2.63 3.70
C ASP A 93 2.77 -4.04 4.22
N ALA A 94 1.81 -4.16 5.15
CA ALA A 94 1.42 -5.44 5.72
C ALA A 94 0.95 -6.44 4.65
N THR A 95 1.59 -7.60 4.63
CA THR A 95 1.23 -8.72 3.77
C THR A 95 -0.04 -9.41 4.25
N ARG A 96 -0.71 -10.15 3.36
CA ARG A 96 -1.88 -10.98 3.72
C ARG A 96 -1.59 -11.90 4.92
N ARG A 97 -0.40 -12.50 4.97
CA ARG A 97 0.00 -13.40 6.05
C ARG A 97 0.12 -12.67 7.38
N GLN A 98 0.68 -11.47 7.39
CA GLN A 98 0.78 -10.63 8.61
C GLN A 98 -0.61 -10.19 9.09
N ILE A 99 -1.49 -9.80 8.17
CA ILE A 99 -2.88 -9.44 8.51
C ILE A 99 -3.62 -10.64 9.11
N GLN A 100 -3.51 -11.82 8.49
CA GLN A 100 -4.12 -13.05 9.01
C GLN A 100 -3.55 -13.42 10.40
N ALA A 101 -2.24 -13.28 10.60
CA ALA A 101 -1.62 -13.55 11.90
C ALA A 101 -2.09 -12.57 12.99
N ALA A 102 -2.23 -11.29 12.65
CA ALA A 102 -2.74 -10.28 13.58
C ALA A 102 -4.20 -10.53 13.97
N VAL A 103 -5.06 -10.90 13.00
CA VAL A 103 -6.44 -11.32 13.27
C VAL A 103 -6.46 -12.48 14.25
N CYS A 104 -5.58 -13.47 14.05
CA CYS A 104 -5.49 -14.60 14.98
C CYS A 104 -5.04 -14.20 16.37
N GLN A 105 -4.06 -13.31 16.47
CA GLN A 105 -3.61 -12.80 17.76
C GLN A 105 -4.71 -12.00 18.48
N ASP A 106 -5.45 -11.15 17.79
CA ASP A 106 -6.55 -10.41 18.42
C ASP A 106 -7.70 -11.35 18.82
N ARG A 107 -7.94 -12.42 18.06
CA ARG A 107 -8.91 -13.45 18.45
C ARG A 107 -8.52 -14.17 19.73
N THR A 108 -7.25 -14.50 19.93
CA THR A 108 -6.79 -15.12 21.20
C THR A 108 -6.88 -14.15 22.38
N LEU A 109 -6.89 -12.83 22.11
CA LEU A 109 -7.17 -11.78 23.08
C LEU A 109 -8.68 -11.50 23.27
N ASN A 110 -9.55 -12.39 22.79
CA ASN A 110 -11.01 -12.33 22.91
C ASN A 110 -11.71 -11.26 22.05
N ALA A 111 -11.08 -10.77 20.98
CA ALA A 111 -11.80 -9.98 19.99
C ALA A 111 -12.89 -10.83 19.30
N SER A 112 -14.10 -10.28 19.15
CA SER A 112 -15.23 -10.90 18.46
C SER A 112 -15.08 -10.78 16.94
N GLY A 113 -15.78 -11.63 16.18
CA GLY A 113 -15.84 -11.54 14.71
C GLY A 113 -16.19 -10.13 14.19
N PRO A 114 -17.26 -9.48 14.70
CA PRO A 114 -17.60 -8.11 14.34
C PRO A 114 -16.47 -7.10 14.64
N ALA A 115 -15.85 -7.18 15.83
CA ALA A 115 -14.74 -6.28 16.18
C ALA A 115 -13.52 -6.48 15.27
N LEU A 116 -13.21 -7.72 14.89
CA LEU A 116 -12.14 -8.05 13.94
C LEU A 116 -12.45 -7.51 12.54
N TYR A 117 -13.69 -7.67 12.07
CA TYR A 117 -14.14 -7.14 10.78
C TYR A 117 -14.01 -5.62 10.72
N ASP A 118 -14.54 -4.93 11.74
CA ASP A 118 -14.56 -3.48 11.83
C ASP A 118 -13.15 -2.88 11.90
N ALA A 119 -12.27 -3.50 12.68
CA ALA A 119 -10.87 -3.09 12.75
C ALA A 119 -10.13 -3.29 11.41
N LEU A 120 -10.40 -4.39 10.70
CA LEU A 120 -9.83 -4.62 9.36
C LEU A 120 -10.29 -3.57 8.36
N GLU A 121 -11.59 -3.25 8.34
CA GLU A 121 -12.15 -2.22 7.45
C GLU A 121 -11.53 -0.85 7.75
N PHE A 122 -11.51 -0.44 9.03
CA PHE A 122 -10.89 0.81 9.44
C PHE A 122 -9.40 0.87 9.06
N GLN A 123 -8.63 -0.15 9.40
CA GLN A 123 -7.18 -0.13 9.21
C GLN A 123 -6.83 -0.20 7.71
N SER A 124 -7.61 -0.96 6.92
CA SER A 124 -7.44 -1.01 5.47
C SER A 124 -7.69 0.34 4.81
N ALA A 125 -8.74 1.06 5.22
CA ALA A 125 -9.02 2.42 4.76
C ALA A 125 -7.96 3.42 5.25
N SER A 126 -7.46 3.26 6.48
CA SER A 126 -6.49 4.18 7.08
C SER A 126 -5.10 4.05 6.46
N LEU A 127 -4.71 2.84 6.04
CA LEU A 127 -3.38 2.56 5.51
C LEU A 127 -3.36 2.33 3.99
N GLY A 128 -4.52 2.35 3.34
CA GLY A 128 -4.62 2.15 1.89
C GLY A 128 -4.27 0.73 1.45
N TRP A 129 -4.58 -0.29 2.26
CA TRP A 129 -4.32 -1.68 1.88
C TRP A 129 -5.14 -2.08 0.66
N SER A 130 -4.49 -2.77 -0.29
CA SER A 130 -5.18 -3.26 -1.48
C SER A 130 -6.26 -4.29 -1.13
N ARG A 131 -7.42 -4.17 -1.78
CA ARG A 131 -8.54 -5.13 -1.66
C ARG A 131 -8.11 -6.58 -1.92
N SER A 132 -7.16 -6.80 -2.83
CA SER A 132 -6.62 -8.14 -3.13
C SER A 132 -5.86 -8.77 -1.96
N VAL A 133 -5.35 -7.94 -1.04
CA VAL A 133 -4.65 -8.38 0.16
C VAL A 133 -5.64 -8.65 1.29
N VAL A 134 -6.56 -7.72 1.56
CA VAL A 134 -7.45 -7.75 2.74
C VAL A 134 -8.73 -8.57 2.54
N ASN A 135 -9.36 -8.58 1.36
CA ASN A 135 -10.65 -9.27 1.13
C ASN A 135 -10.62 -10.77 1.46
N PRO A 136 -9.54 -11.53 1.16
CA PRO A 136 -9.46 -12.93 1.58
C PRO A 136 -9.51 -13.11 3.09
N VAL A 137 -8.88 -12.22 3.86
CA VAL A 137 -8.88 -12.26 5.32
C VAL A 137 -10.26 -11.89 5.85
N ILE A 138 -10.88 -10.82 5.33
CA ILE A 138 -12.26 -10.43 5.68
C ILE A 138 -13.24 -11.59 5.45
N ARG A 139 -13.15 -12.28 4.30
CA ARG A 139 -13.99 -13.45 4.02
C ARG A 139 -13.79 -14.58 5.01
N ASN A 140 -12.58 -14.77 5.52
CA ASN A 140 -12.30 -15.75 6.56
C ASN A 140 -12.93 -15.31 7.89
N VAL A 141 -12.83 -14.02 8.25
CA VAL A 141 -13.48 -13.44 9.44
C VAL A 141 -15.00 -13.65 9.41
N VAL A 142 -15.67 -13.29 8.32
CA VAL A 142 -17.13 -13.44 8.19
C VAL A 142 -17.59 -14.90 8.23
N ARG A 143 -16.72 -15.85 7.87
CA ARG A 143 -17.03 -17.29 7.85
C ARG A 143 -16.64 -18.01 9.13
N ASP A 144 -16.11 -17.31 10.12
CA ASP A 144 -15.49 -17.92 11.30
C ASP A 144 -14.41 -18.98 10.94
N ARG A 145 -13.65 -18.72 9.88
CA ARG A 145 -12.51 -19.54 9.41
C ARG A 145 -11.20 -18.78 9.49
N TYR A 146 -11.02 -18.05 10.57
CA TYR A 146 -9.81 -17.32 10.89
C TYR A 146 -9.18 -18.01 12.09
N CYS A 147 -7.99 -18.57 11.85
CA CYS A 147 -7.37 -19.57 12.73
C CYS A 147 -8.20 -20.88 12.79
#